data_AF-K1RHH7-F1
#
_entry.id   AF-K1RHH7-F1
#
_cell.length_a   1.000
_cell.length_b   1.000
_cell.length_c   1.000
_cell.angle_alpha   90.00
_cell.angle_beta   90.00
_cell.angle_gamma   90.00
#
_symmetry.space_group_name_H-M   'P 1'
#
loop_
_entity.id
_entity.type
_entity.pdbx_description
1 polymer ?
#
loop_
_entity_poly.entity_id
_entity_poly.type
_entity_poly.pdbx_seq_one_letter_code
_entity_poly.pdbx_strand_id
1 'polypeptide(L)'
;EWVTGKVGDDWITDLPKIKGIEVYADDKKAQAEFMNIKYQNKVRLAKYIKEHNGIDVDPRSIFDVQVKRLHEYKRQLLNILHVMYLYNQIKEHPEMEFYPRTFIFGAKAAAGYKIAKLTIKLINSVADVINNDESINGKIKVVFIENYRVSNAEIIFAAADVSEQISTASKEASGTGNMKFMLNGALTLGTMDGANVEIVEEVGEEKCIYLWSVLRRGYCI
;
A
#
# COMPACT_ATOMS: atom_id res chain seq x y z
N GLU A 1 14.78 -3.72 -16.54
CA GLU A 1 15.43 -4.97 -17.00
C GLU A 1 14.45 -6.10 -17.23
N TRP A 2 13.72 -6.61 -16.22
CA TRP A 2 12.79 -7.74 -16.43
C TRP A 2 11.72 -7.45 -17.50
N VAL A 3 11.01 -6.31 -17.39
CA VAL A 3 10.05 -5.88 -18.42
C VAL A 3 10.72 -5.76 -19.79
N THR A 4 11.87 -5.09 -19.85
CA THR A 4 12.65 -4.94 -21.08
C THR A 4 13.00 -6.27 -21.74
N GLY A 5 13.37 -7.28 -20.95
CA GLY A 5 13.67 -8.62 -21.44
C GLY A 5 12.46 -9.38 -22.00
N LYS A 6 11.23 -8.95 -21.70
CA LYS A 6 9.98 -9.58 -22.19
C LYS A 6 9.37 -8.86 -23.39
N VAL A 7 9.45 -7.52 -23.43
CA VAL A 7 8.73 -6.70 -24.42
C VAL A 7 9.61 -5.69 -25.20
N GLY A 8 10.93 -5.70 -25.03
CA GLY A 8 11.86 -4.69 -25.59
C GLY A 8 11.99 -3.46 -24.69
N ASP A 9 12.83 -2.48 -25.03
CA ASP A 9 13.07 -1.26 -24.22
C ASP A 9 12.20 -0.06 -24.60
N ASP A 10 11.52 -0.12 -25.74
CA ASP A 10 10.65 0.95 -26.23
C ASP A 10 9.56 1.41 -25.23
N TRP A 11 9.09 0.52 -24.34
CA TRP A 11 8.06 0.85 -23.35
C TRP A 11 8.48 1.96 -22.38
N ILE A 12 9.80 2.21 -22.25
CA ILE A 12 10.34 3.27 -21.39
C ILE A 12 9.89 4.66 -21.88
N THR A 13 9.79 4.85 -23.19
CA THR A 13 9.32 6.09 -23.81
C THR A 13 7.91 6.00 -24.39
N ASP A 14 7.38 4.78 -24.58
CA ASP A 14 6.06 4.50 -25.13
C ASP A 14 5.31 3.48 -24.26
N LEU A 15 4.78 3.95 -23.12
CA LEU A 15 4.20 3.11 -22.06
C LEU A 15 3.14 2.11 -22.53
N PRO A 16 2.24 2.40 -23.49
CA PRO A 16 1.29 1.43 -24.03
C PRO A 16 1.91 0.09 -24.46
N LYS A 17 3.18 0.07 -24.87
CA LYS A 17 3.90 -1.18 -25.23
C LYS A 17 4.06 -2.14 -24.05
N ILE A 18 3.94 -1.65 -22.80
CA ILE A 18 3.98 -2.50 -21.59
C ILE A 18 2.85 -3.56 -21.59
N LYS A 19 1.76 -3.32 -22.33
CA LYS A 19 0.66 -4.27 -22.50
C LYS A 19 1.12 -5.62 -23.03
N GLY A 20 2.24 -5.69 -23.74
CA GLY A 20 2.85 -6.94 -24.17
C GLY A 20 3.20 -7.91 -23.02
N ILE A 21 3.24 -7.45 -21.76
CA ILE A 21 3.45 -8.31 -20.59
C ILE A 21 2.24 -9.22 -20.33
N GLU A 22 1.02 -8.85 -20.76
CA GLU A 22 -0.22 -9.60 -20.48
C GLU A 22 -0.13 -11.07 -20.88
N VAL A 23 0.60 -11.39 -21.95
CA VAL A 23 0.78 -12.78 -22.43
C VAL A 23 1.50 -13.68 -21.41
N TYR A 24 2.22 -13.08 -20.45
CA TYR A 24 2.94 -13.78 -19.39
C TYR A 24 2.15 -13.83 -18.07
N ALA A 25 0.93 -13.30 -18.01
CA ALA A 25 0.15 -13.21 -16.78
C ALA A 25 -0.08 -14.59 -16.13
N ASP A 26 -0.29 -15.64 -16.93
CA ASP A 26 -0.51 -17.02 -16.47
C ASP A 26 0.75 -17.90 -16.52
N ASP A 27 1.88 -17.37 -16.99
CA ASP A 27 3.16 -18.10 -17.04
C ASP A 27 3.74 -18.23 -15.61
N LYS A 28 3.82 -19.46 -15.11
CA LYS A 28 4.32 -19.76 -13.76
C LYS A 28 5.76 -19.33 -13.53
N LYS A 29 6.62 -19.39 -14.55
CA LYS A 29 8.00 -18.92 -14.45
C LYS A 29 8.03 -17.39 -14.36
N ALA A 30 7.25 -16.70 -15.19
CA ALA A 30 7.14 -15.25 -15.15
C ALA A 30 6.56 -14.75 -13.81
N GLN A 31 5.52 -15.41 -13.30
CA GLN A 31 4.95 -15.14 -11.96
C GLN A 31 6.02 -15.30 -10.86
N ALA A 32 6.78 -16.38 -10.87
CA ALA A 32 7.85 -16.61 -9.89
C ALA A 32 8.97 -15.57 -9.97
N GLU A 33 9.40 -15.20 -11.19
CA GLU A 33 10.38 -14.13 -11.42
C GLU A 33 9.88 -12.79 -10.88
N PHE A 34 8.63 -12.43 -11.19
CA PHE A 34 8.00 -11.19 -10.73
C PHE A 34 7.87 -11.14 -9.19
N MET A 35 7.41 -12.23 -8.58
CA MET A 35 7.29 -12.33 -7.12
C MET A 35 8.65 -12.25 -6.43
N ASN A 36 9.71 -12.81 -7.03
CA ASN A 36 11.06 -12.65 -6.49
C ASN A 36 11.53 -11.18 -6.58
N ILE A 37 11.28 -10.47 -7.69
CA ILE A 37 11.58 -9.03 -7.81
C ILE A 37 10.87 -8.25 -6.70
N LYS A 38 9.58 -8.51 -6.49
CA LYS A 38 8.79 -7.89 -5.41
C LYS A 38 9.39 -8.19 -4.03
N TYR A 39 9.76 -9.44 -3.77
CA TYR A 39 10.39 -9.83 -2.51
C TYR A 39 11.73 -9.10 -2.26
N GLN A 40 12.60 -9.00 -3.27
CA GLN A 40 13.86 -8.25 -3.13
C GLN A 40 13.61 -6.75 -2.86
N ASN A 41 12.60 -6.15 -3.48
CA ASN A 41 12.20 -4.77 -3.18
C ASN A 41 11.71 -4.64 -1.72
N LYS A 42 10.96 -5.63 -1.21
CA LYS A 42 10.51 -5.66 0.19
C LYS A 42 11.66 -5.83 1.17
N VAL A 43 12.65 -6.66 0.87
CA VAL A 43 13.89 -6.77 1.66
C VAL A 43 14.62 -5.43 1.72
N ARG A 44 14.72 -4.71 0.58
CA ARG A 44 15.31 -3.38 0.53
C ARG A 44 14.55 -2.37 1.40
N LEU A 45 13.21 -2.38 1.35
CA LEU A 45 12.41 -1.51 2.19
C LEU A 45 12.50 -1.89 3.68
N ALA A 46 12.52 -3.18 4.01
CA ALA A 46 12.67 -3.65 5.39
C ALA A 46 14.01 -3.18 5.99
N LYS A 47 15.10 -3.26 5.23
CA LYS A 47 16.40 -2.71 5.63
C LYS A 47 16.32 -1.20 5.86
N TYR A 48 15.69 -0.46 4.94
CA TYR A 48 15.50 0.98 5.10
C TYR A 48 14.71 1.32 6.38
N ILE A 49 13.61 0.61 6.66
CA ILE A 49 12.80 0.77 7.86
C ILE A 49 13.62 0.47 9.11
N LYS A 50 14.42 -0.60 9.10
CA LYS A 50 15.29 -0.92 10.24
C LYS A 50 16.31 0.19 10.52
N GLU A 51 16.95 0.72 9.48
CA GLU A 51 17.95 1.78 9.59
C GLU A 51 17.38 3.12 10.07
N HIS A 52 16.17 3.50 9.61
CA HIS A 52 15.62 4.84 9.84
C HIS A 52 14.57 4.89 10.95
N ASN A 53 13.88 3.78 11.22
CA ASN A 53 12.81 3.69 12.21
C ASN A 53 13.13 2.71 13.34
N GLY A 54 14.18 1.88 13.22
CA GLY A 54 14.57 0.90 14.24
C GLY A 54 13.69 -0.35 14.32
N ILE A 55 12.66 -0.45 13.47
CA ILE A 55 11.66 -1.53 13.50
C ILE A 55 12.07 -2.67 12.55
N ASP A 56 12.02 -3.91 13.04
CA ASP A 56 12.14 -5.10 12.19
C ASP A 56 10.78 -5.48 11.60
N VAL A 57 10.73 -5.59 10.27
CA VAL A 57 9.54 -6.02 9.52
C VAL A 57 9.87 -7.24 8.67
N ASP A 58 8.93 -8.19 8.58
CA ASP A 58 9.10 -9.39 7.77
C ASP A 58 8.75 -9.12 6.29
N PRO A 59 9.69 -9.24 5.34
CA PRO A 59 9.40 -9.08 3.91
C PRO A 59 8.44 -10.12 3.33
N ARG A 60 8.09 -11.18 4.08
CA ARG A 60 7.06 -12.15 3.69
C ARG A 60 5.64 -11.71 4.08
N SER A 61 5.50 -10.77 5.01
CA SER A 61 4.22 -10.17 5.35
C SER A 61 3.70 -9.30 4.19
N ILE A 62 2.38 -9.12 4.08
CA ILE A 62 1.81 -8.20 3.08
C ILE A 62 2.21 -6.77 3.45
N PHE A 63 2.87 -6.06 2.53
CA PHE A 63 3.21 -4.66 2.69
C PHE A 63 2.03 -3.80 2.23
N ASP A 64 1.28 -3.31 3.21
CA ASP A 64 0.08 -2.52 3.06
C ASP A 64 0.42 -1.04 3.24
N VAL A 65 0.37 -0.26 2.14
CA VAL A 65 1.05 1.03 2.06
C VAL A 65 0.07 2.17 1.83
N GLN A 66 0.11 3.16 2.73
CA GLN A 66 -0.57 4.42 2.59
C GLN A 66 0.40 5.61 2.69
N VAL A 67 1.00 5.98 1.55
CA VAL A 67 1.89 7.15 1.46
C VAL A 67 1.28 8.29 0.65
N LYS A 68 1.00 9.40 1.33
CA LYS A 68 0.44 10.63 0.76
C LYS A 68 0.51 11.75 1.80
N ARG A 69 0.32 13.01 1.37
CA ARG A 69 0.17 14.12 2.32
C ARG A 69 -0.89 13.80 3.36
N LEU A 70 -0.69 14.22 4.60
CA LEU A 70 -1.68 13.93 5.63
C LEU A 70 -2.81 14.95 5.59
N HIS A 71 -4.02 14.45 5.39
CA HIS A 71 -5.22 15.27 5.33
C HIS A 71 -6.44 14.42 5.70
N GLU A 72 -7.41 15.01 6.38
CA GLU A 72 -8.64 14.32 6.81
C GLU A 72 -9.37 13.59 5.65
N TYR A 73 -9.49 14.20 4.46
CA TYR A 73 -10.16 13.55 3.33
C TYR A 73 -9.38 12.37 2.73
N LYS A 74 -8.06 12.26 3.00
CA LYS A 74 -7.23 11.13 2.57
C LYS A 74 -7.35 9.93 3.50
N ARG A 75 -8.02 10.13 4.64
CA ARG A 75 -8.49 9.10 5.58
C ARG A 75 -7.40 8.15 6.09
N GLN A 76 -6.19 8.64 6.36
CA GLN A 76 -5.21 7.88 7.17
C GLN A 76 -5.79 7.50 8.55
N LEU A 77 -6.71 8.33 9.07
CA LEU A 77 -7.48 8.01 10.27
C LEU A 77 -8.33 6.74 10.10
N LEU A 78 -8.97 6.55 8.95
CA LEU A 78 -9.77 5.34 8.70
C LEU A 78 -8.88 4.09 8.68
N ASN A 79 -7.72 4.18 8.03
CA ASN A 79 -6.78 3.06 7.96
C ASN A 79 -6.26 2.67 9.35
N ILE A 80 -5.82 3.63 10.17
CA ILE A 80 -5.33 3.29 11.52
C ILE A 80 -6.44 2.73 12.43
N LEU A 81 -7.69 3.16 12.26
CA LEU A 81 -8.82 2.55 12.97
C LEU A 81 -9.07 1.10 12.53
N HIS A 82 -8.90 0.80 11.24
CA HIS A 82 -8.96 -0.57 10.73
C HIS A 82 -7.82 -1.44 11.32
N VAL A 83 -6.59 -0.91 11.42
CA VAL A 83 -5.48 -1.59 12.09
C VAL A 83 -5.81 -1.92 13.55
N MET A 84 -6.39 -0.97 14.29
CA MET A 84 -6.83 -1.19 15.67
C MET A 84 -7.90 -2.28 15.77
N TYR A 85 -8.85 -2.31 14.83
CA TYR A 85 -9.85 -3.36 14.74
C TYR A 85 -9.22 -4.74 14.53
N LEU A 86 -8.33 -4.89 13.53
CA LEU A 86 -7.64 -6.15 13.27
C LEU A 86 -6.80 -6.62 14.47
N TYR A 87 -6.11 -5.69 15.13
CA TYR A 87 -5.36 -5.97 16.34
C TYR A 87 -6.27 -6.53 17.45
N ASN A 88 -7.42 -5.92 17.70
CA ASN A 88 -8.37 -6.42 18.70
C ASN A 88 -8.92 -7.81 18.32
N GLN A 89 -9.23 -8.05 17.04
CA GLN A 89 -9.70 -9.36 16.59
C GLN A 89 -8.65 -10.46 16.80
N ILE A 90 -7.36 -10.18 16.55
CA ILE A 90 -6.28 -11.14 16.83
C ILE A 90 -6.13 -11.40 18.33
N LYS A 91 -6.35 -10.39 19.17
CA LYS A 91 -6.28 -10.52 20.63
C LYS A 91 -7.43 -11.34 21.20
N GLU A 92 -8.63 -11.15 20.66
CA GLU A 92 -9.84 -11.89 21.06
C GLU A 92 -9.86 -13.32 20.51
N HIS A 93 -9.28 -13.53 19.32
CA HIS A 93 -9.25 -14.81 18.61
C HIS A 93 -7.83 -15.18 18.15
N PRO A 94 -6.92 -15.59 19.05
CA PRO A 94 -5.53 -15.91 18.70
C PRO A 94 -5.39 -17.01 17.64
N GLU A 95 -6.35 -17.93 17.57
CA GLU A 95 -6.47 -19.03 16.63
C GLU A 95 -6.87 -18.61 15.21
N MET A 96 -7.35 -17.37 15.03
CA MET A 96 -7.76 -16.85 13.74
C MET A 96 -6.61 -16.94 12.72
N GLU A 97 -6.93 -17.54 11.57
CA GLU A 97 -6.05 -17.54 10.42
C GLU A 97 -5.86 -16.10 9.95
N PHE A 98 -4.61 -15.63 9.96
CA PHE A 98 -4.28 -14.26 9.62
C PHE A 98 -2.99 -14.23 8.81
N TYR A 99 -3.07 -13.70 7.60
CA TYR A 99 -1.90 -13.43 6.78
C TYR A 99 -1.13 -12.25 7.39
N PRO A 100 0.14 -12.42 7.80
CA PRO A 100 0.89 -11.34 8.44
C PRO A 100 0.90 -10.07 7.59
N ARG A 101 0.72 -8.91 8.22
CA ARG A 101 0.66 -7.62 7.52
C ARG A 101 1.57 -6.58 8.18
N THR A 102 2.29 -5.84 7.34
CA THR A 102 3.03 -4.64 7.74
C THR A 102 2.35 -3.42 7.14
N PHE A 103 1.70 -2.63 7.99
CA PHE A 103 1.06 -1.37 7.63
C PHE A 103 2.09 -0.24 7.61
N ILE A 104 2.28 0.40 6.46
CA ILE A 104 3.31 1.40 6.22
C ILE A 104 2.64 2.74 5.88
N PHE A 105 2.76 3.68 6.80
CA PHE A 105 2.34 5.06 6.63
C PHE A 105 3.54 5.92 6.23
N GLY A 106 3.29 6.95 5.42
CA GLY A 106 4.30 7.94 5.08
C GLY A 106 3.64 9.24 4.69
N ALA A 107 3.80 10.27 5.52
CA ALA A 107 3.09 11.52 5.31
C ALA A 107 3.82 12.73 5.90
N LYS A 108 3.46 13.91 5.40
CA LYS A 108 3.79 15.22 5.98
C LYS A 108 2.50 15.96 6.28
N ALA A 109 2.45 16.59 7.45
CA ALA A 109 1.37 17.50 7.85
C ALA A 109 1.86 18.95 7.76
N ALA A 110 0.99 19.87 7.35
CA ALA A 110 1.29 21.29 7.43
C ALA A 110 1.44 21.73 8.89
N ALA A 111 2.34 22.69 9.17
CA ALA A 111 2.72 23.06 10.54
C ALA A 111 1.53 23.46 11.43
N GLY A 112 0.56 24.20 10.87
CA GLY A 112 -0.65 24.65 11.57
C GLY A 112 -1.80 23.64 11.62
N TYR A 113 -1.69 22.49 10.94
CA TYR A 113 -2.79 21.53 10.83
C TYR A 113 -2.82 20.61 12.06
N LYS A 114 -3.48 21.08 13.12
CA LYS A 114 -3.53 20.38 14.43
C LYS A 114 -4.09 18.96 14.34
N ILE A 115 -5.22 18.77 13.65
CA ILE A 115 -5.85 17.44 13.51
C ILE A 115 -4.92 16.48 12.78
N ALA A 116 -4.29 16.93 11.69
CA ALA A 116 -3.32 16.12 10.97
C ALA A 116 -2.16 15.65 11.88
N LYS A 117 -1.59 16.54 12.69
CA LYS A 117 -0.54 16.19 13.65
C LYS A 117 -1.03 15.21 14.72
N LEU A 118 -2.28 15.34 15.18
CA LEU A 118 -2.88 14.38 16.11
C LEU A 118 -3.07 13.00 15.47
N THR A 119 -3.42 12.93 14.18
CA THR A 119 -3.48 11.65 13.46
C THR A 119 -2.11 11.01 13.34
N ILE A 120 -1.04 11.76 13.06
CA ILE A 120 0.34 11.24 13.09
C ILE A 120 0.67 10.68 14.48
N LYS A 121 0.36 11.45 15.53
CA LYS A 121 0.58 11.03 16.92
C LYS A 121 -0.17 9.73 17.22
N LEU A 122 -1.44 9.63 16.81
CA LEU A 122 -2.24 8.41 16.99
C LEU A 122 -1.59 7.21 16.30
N ILE A 123 -1.18 7.34 15.03
CA ILE A 123 -0.53 6.25 14.29
C ILE A 123 0.73 5.78 15.01
N ASN A 124 1.58 6.70 15.45
CA ASN A 124 2.81 6.35 16.17
C ASN A 124 2.51 5.68 17.52
N SER A 125 1.56 6.21 18.29
CA SER A 125 1.19 5.61 19.59
C SER A 125 0.58 4.22 19.43
N VAL A 126 -0.23 3.98 18.40
CA VAL A 126 -0.76 2.65 18.08
C VAL A 126 0.36 1.72 17.62
N ALA A 127 1.28 2.22 16.79
CA ALA A 127 2.44 1.45 16.34
C ALA A 127 3.32 1.01 17.51
N ASP A 128 3.57 1.88 18.48
CA ASP A 128 4.35 1.55 19.68
C ASP A 128 3.72 0.41 20.48
N VAL A 129 2.38 0.41 20.61
CA VAL A 129 1.66 -0.68 21.31
C VAL A 129 1.74 -1.98 20.51
N ILE A 130 1.34 -1.96 19.23
CA ILE A 130 1.25 -3.16 18.40
C ILE A 130 2.62 -3.80 18.17
N ASN A 131 3.65 -3.00 17.90
CA ASN A 131 4.97 -3.53 17.54
C ASN A 131 5.67 -4.20 18.73
N ASN A 132 5.30 -3.85 19.97
CA ASN A 132 5.84 -4.39 21.21
C ASN A 132 4.92 -5.42 21.89
N ASP A 133 3.76 -5.74 21.31
CA ASP A 133 2.89 -6.80 21.85
C ASP A 133 3.35 -8.18 21.34
N GLU A 134 3.95 -8.97 22.23
CA GLU A 134 4.40 -10.33 21.93
C GLU A 134 3.22 -11.29 21.68
N SER A 135 2.04 -11.03 22.24
CA SER A 135 0.89 -11.94 22.16
C SER A 135 0.29 -12.06 20.77
N ILE A 136 0.55 -11.10 19.88
CA ILE A 136 0.12 -11.17 18.48
C ILE A 136 1.14 -11.91 17.59
N ASN A 137 2.24 -12.42 18.15
CA ASN A 137 3.28 -13.18 17.45
C ASN A 137 3.78 -12.52 16.16
N GLY A 138 3.88 -11.18 16.15
CA GLY A 138 4.31 -10.41 14.99
C GLY A 138 3.37 -10.47 13.77
N LYS A 139 2.11 -10.93 13.93
CA LYS A 139 1.11 -10.96 12.86
C LYS A 139 0.85 -9.56 12.26
N ILE A 140 0.95 -8.51 13.06
CA ILE A 140 0.81 -7.12 12.62
C ILE A 140 2.07 -6.34 12.99
N LYS A 141 2.56 -5.55 12.03
CA LYS A 141 3.51 -4.46 12.27
C LYS A 141 2.95 -3.16 11.72
N VAL A 142 3.25 -2.05 12.39
CA VAL A 142 2.86 -0.71 11.95
C VAL A 142 4.09 0.17 11.91
N VAL A 143 4.32 0.84 10.79
CA VAL A 143 5.49 1.69 10.58
C VAL A 143 5.03 3.04 10.05
N PHE A 144 5.50 4.12 10.67
CA PHE A 144 5.39 5.46 10.10
C PHE A 144 6.76 5.90 9.58
N ILE A 145 6.94 5.89 8.26
CA ILE A 145 8.18 6.36 7.63
C ILE A 145 8.25 7.88 7.73
N GLU A 146 9.28 8.34 8.44
CA GLU A 146 9.52 9.76 8.64
C GLU A 146 10.01 10.44 7.35
N ASN A 147 9.74 11.75 7.27
CA ASN A 147 10.22 12.61 6.19
C ASN A 147 9.98 12.05 4.77
N TYR A 148 8.76 11.60 4.49
CA TYR A 148 8.36 11.15 3.15
C TYR A 148 8.74 12.17 2.05
N ARG A 149 9.49 11.71 1.05
CA ARG A 149 10.08 12.48 -0.05
C ARG A 149 10.29 11.57 -1.27
N VAL A 150 10.70 12.13 -2.40
CA VAL A 150 10.89 11.34 -3.64
C VAL A 150 11.83 10.15 -3.44
N SER A 151 12.98 10.36 -2.77
CA SER A 151 13.99 9.32 -2.60
C SER A 151 13.52 8.07 -1.84
N ASN A 152 12.70 8.23 -0.79
CA ASN A 152 12.16 7.06 -0.09
C ASN A 152 10.88 6.54 -0.75
N ALA A 153 10.14 7.39 -1.46
CA ALA A 153 9.00 6.96 -2.26
C ALA A 153 9.37 5.94 -3.34
N GLU A 154 10.52 6.09 -4.01
CA GLU A 154 11.02 5.13 -5.00
C GLU A 154 11.13 3.69 -4.43
N ILE A 155 11.63 3.56 -3.21
CA ILE A 155 11.78 2.27 -2.53
C ILE A 155 10.39 1.74 -2.10
N ILE A 156 9.54 2.62 -1.59
CA ILE A 156 8.21 2.27 -1.09
C ILE A 156 7.30 1.78 -2.22
N PHE A 157 7.24 2.49 -3.35
CA PHE A 157 6.40 2.12 -4.49
C PHE A 157 6.77 0.74 -5.06
N ALA A 158 8.07 0.45 -5.16
CA ALA A 158 8.56 -0.82 -5.69
C ALA A 158 8.22 -2.02 -4.78
N ALA A 159 8.17 -1.80 -3.47
CA ALA A 159 8.00 -2.83 -2.45
C ALA A 159 6.54 -3.10 -2.03
N ALA A 160 5.61 -2.21 -2.33
CA ALA A 160 4.22 -2.36 -1.90
C ALA A 160 3.54 -3.56 -2.55
N ASP A 161 2.74 -4.28 -1.77
CA ASP A 161 1.81 -5.31 -2.24
C ASP A 161 0.40 -4.71 -2.37
N VAL A 162 -0.01 -3.88 -1.40
CA VAL A 162 -1.30 -3.18 -1.38
C VAL A 162 -1.08 -1.67 -1.31
N SER A 163 -1.86 -0.95 -2.10
CA SER A 163 -1.85 0.51 -2.22
C SER A 163 -3.18 1.08 -1.75
N GLU A 164 -3.14 1.80 -0.62
CA GLU A 164 -4.31 2.40 0.04
C GLU A 164 -4.71 3.75 -0.60
N GLN A 165 -5.75 3.70 -1.43
CA GLN A 165 -6.33 4.82 -2.19
C GLN A 165 -7.74 5.17 -1.70
N ILE A 166 -7.86 5.31 -0.38
CA ILE A 166 -9.13 5.42 0.33
C ILE A 166 -9.57 6.85 0.60
N SER A 167 -9.45 7.79 -0.34
CA SER A 167 -10.01 9.14 -0.13
C SER A 167 -11.53 9.09 0.03
N THR A 168 -12.11 10.08 0.72
CA THR A 168 -13.56 10.29 0.66
C THR A 168 -13.94 10.57 -0.79
N ALA A 169 -14.89 9.82 -1.34
CA ALA A 169 -15.27 9.94 -2.73
C ALA A 169 -15.64 11.40 -3.10
N SER A 170 -15.26 11.82 -4.30
CA SER A 170 -15.35 13.18 -4.83
C SER A 170 -14.42 14.21 -4.16
N LYS A 171 -13.35 13.78 -3.45
CA LYS A 171 -12.37 14.71 -2.84
C LYS A 171 -10.96 14.58 -3.41
N GLU A 172 -10.58 13.44 -3.95
CA GLU A 172 -9.34 13.30 -4.71
C GLU A 172 -9.61 13.63 -6.18
N ALA A 173 -9.00 14.69 -6.70
CA ALA A 173 -9.19 15.07 -8.10
C ALA A 173 -8.65 14.02 -9.08
N SER A 174 -7.52 13.39 -8.75
CA SER A 174 -6.89 12.36 -9.58
C SER A 174 -6.03 11.46 -8.69
N GLY A 175 -4.92 12.01 -8.19
CA GLY A 175 -3.89 11.25 -7.49
C GLY A 175 -2.93 10.58 -8.48
N THR A 176 -1.62 10.67 -8.22
CA THR A 176 -0.59 10.05 -9.09
C THR A 176 0.17 8.92 -8.40
N GLY A 177 0.00 8.77 -7.08
CA GLY A 177 0.61 7.68 -6.32
C GLY A 177 0.00 6.33 -6.66
N ASN A 178 -1.31 6.27 -6.90
CA ASN A 178 -2.06 5.10 -7.36
C ASN A 178 -1.48 4.53 -8.67
N MET A 179 -1.22 5.37 -9.68
CA MET A 179 -0.62 4.95 -10.95
C MET A 179 0.78 4.37 -10.74
N LYS A 180 1.61 4.99 -9.88
CA LYS A 180 2.96 4.49 -9.57
C LYS A 180 2.92 3.13 -8.88
N PHE A 181 1.99 2.94 -7.96
CA PHE A 181 1.77 1.65 -7.30
C PHE A 181 1.33 0.58 -8.28
N MET A 182 0.36 0.88 -9.14
CA MET A 182 -0.15 -0.06 -10.13
C MET A 182 0.94 -0.48 -11.13
N LEU A 183 1.73 0.47 -11.63
CA LEU A 183 2.87 0.17 -12.52
C LEU A 183 3.96 -0.68 -11.86
N ASN A 184 4.06 -0.66 -10.53
CA ASN A 184 4.96 -1.53 -9.76
C ASN A 184 4.27 -2.84 -9.31
N GLY A 185 3.05 -3.10 -9.76
CA GLY A 185 2.26 -4.30 -9.47
C GLY A 185 1.78 -4.40 -8.03
N ALA A 186 1.46 -3.27 -7.39
CA ALA A 186 0.71 -3.26 -6.14
C ALA A 186 -0.80 -3.23 -6.43
N LEU A 187 -1.57 -4.06 -5.73
CA LEU A 187 -3.03 -4.07 -5.82
C LEU A 187 -3.59 -2.81 -5.18
N THR A 188 -4.57 -2.19 -5.82
CA THR A 188 -5.21 -0.99 -5.28
C THR A 188 -6.39 -1.39 -4.40
N LEU A 189 -6.34 -0.94 -3.14
CA LEU A 189 -7.48 -0.93 -2.24
C LEU A 189 -7.97 0.51 -2.11
N GLY A 190 -9.16 0.81 -2.61
CA GLY A 190 -9.55 2.20 -2.77
C GLY A 190 -11.05 2.47 -2.81
N THR A 191 -11.38 3.75 -2.94
CA THR A 191 -12.74 4.19 -3.30
C THR A 191 -12.82 4.52 -4.79
N MET A 192 -14.04 4.54 -5.33
CA MET A 192 -14.33 5.04 -6.68
C MET A 192 -14.23 6.56 -6.70
N ASP A 193 -13.00 7.07 -6.69
CA ASP A 193 -12.66 8.49 -6.61
C ASP A 193 -11.43 8.82 -7.47
N GLY A 194 -11.42 10.00 -8.09
CA GLY A 194 -10.31 10.48 -8.94
C GLY A 194 -9.89 9.45 -9.99
N ALA A 195 -8.56 9.30 -10.16
CA ALA A 195 -7.98 8.40 -11.16
C ALA A 195 -8.11 6.92 -10.81
N ASN A 196 -8.67 6.57 -9.65
CA ASN A 196 -8.99 5.17 -9.37
C ASN A 196 -10.05 4.65 -10.35
N VAL A 197 -10.95 5.51 -10.84
CA VAL A 197 -11.98 5.12 -11.83
C VAL A 197 -11.33 4.73 -13.15
N GLU A 198 -10.43 5.57 -13.66
CA GLU A 198 -9.66 5.29 -14.88
C GLU A 198 -8.78 4.04 -14.73
N ILE A 199 -8.19 3.82 -13.55
CA ILE A 199 -7.41 2.61 -13.28
C ILE A 199 -8.29 1.35 -13.41
N VAL A 200 -9.53 1.35 -12.89
CA VAL A 200 -10.47 0.21 -13.08
C VAL A 200 -10.71 -0.06 -14.55
N GLU A 201 -10.97 0.99 -15.32
CA GLU A 201 -11.31 0.88 -16.74
C GLU A 201 -10.17 0.23 -17.53
N GLU A 202 -8.92 0.50 -17.14
CA GLU A 202 -7.73 -0.08 -17.79
C GLU A 202 -7.38 -1.50 -17.30
N VAL A 203 -7.45 -1.78 -15.99
CA VAL A 203 -6.97 -3.06 -15.44
C VAL A 203 -8.06 -4.14 -15.30
N GLY A 204 -9.33 -3.74 -15.35
CA GLY A 204 -10.49 -4.59 -15.08
C GLY A 204 -10.91 -4.58 -13.61
N GLU A 205 -12.22 -4.65 -13.36
CA GLU A 205 -12.82 -4.64 -12.02
C GLU A 205 -12.32 -5.78 -11.14
N GLU A 206 -11.98 -6.93 -11.73
CA GLU A 206 -11.52 -8.12 -11.03
C GLU A 206 -10.12 -7.98 -10.39
N LYS A 207 -9.34 -6.98 -10.82
CA LYS A 207 -7.95 -6.78 -10.36
C LYS A 207 -7.81 -5.67 -9.31
N CYS A 208 -8.92 -5.06 -8.89
CA CYS A 208 -8.94 -3.98 -7.90
C CYS A 208 -9.91 -4.29 -6.76
N ILE A 209 -9.58 -3.86 -5.55
CA ILE A 209 -10.41 -4.06 -4.36
C ILE A 209 -11.03 -2.72 -3.97
N TYR A 210 -12.35 -2.61 -4.02
CA TYR A 210 -13.05 -1.38 -3.69
C TYR A 210 -13.76 -1.44 -2.35
N LEU A 211 -13.49 -0.43 -1.52
CA LEU A 211 -14.30 -0.15 -0.34
C LEU A 211 -15.63 0.46 -0.77
N TRP A 212 -16.70 -0.05 -0.18
CA TRP A 212 -18.04 0.51 -0.36
C TRP A 212 -18.03 2.02 -0.06
N SER A 213 -18.52 2.82 -1.00
CA SER A 213 -18.64 4.27 -0.84
C SER A 213 -20.05 4.73 -1.18
N VAL A 214 -20.51 5.76 -0.48
CA VAL A 214 -21.89 6.28 -0.51
C VAL A 214 -22.37 6.70 -1.92
N LEU A 215 -21.45 6.86 -2.89
CA LEU A 215 -21.75 7.41 -4.22
C LEU A 215 -21.95 6.38 -5.34
N ARG A 216 -21.68 5.07 -5.14
CA ARG A 216 -22.12 4.03 -6.08
C ARG A 216 -22.98 2.99 -5.37
N ARG A 217 -24.29 3.02 -5.64
CA ARG A 217 -25.17 1.84 -5.51
C ARG A 217 -24.76 0.86 -6.60
N GLY A 218 -23.99 -0.18 -6.27
CA GLY A 218 -23.76 -1.32 -7.16
C GLY A 218 -22.52 -2.11 -6.79
N TYR A 219 -22.75 -3.31 -6.22
CA TYR A 219 -21.96 -4.56 -6.22
C TYR A 219 -20.47 -4.48 -5.77
N CYS A 220 -19.84 -5.39 -5.01
CA CYS A 220 -20.12 -6.73 -4.46
C CYS A 220 -19.27 -6.89 -3.16
N ILE A 221 -19.64 -7.85 -2.32
CA ILE A 221 -18.73 -8.55 -1.39
C ILE A 221 -18.19 -9.76 -2.15
#